data_AF-A0A7X7MMB9-F1
#
_entry.id   AF-A0A7X7MMB9-F1
#
_cell.length_a   1.000
_cell.length_b   1.000
_cell.length_c   1.000
_cell.angle_alpha   90.00
_cell.angle_beta   90.00
_cell.angle_gamma   90.00
#
_symmetry.space_group_name_H-M   'P 1'
#
loop_
_entity.id
_entity.type
_entity.pdbx_description
1 polymer ?
#
loop_
_entity_poly.entity_id
_entity_poly.type
_entity_poly.pdbx_seq_one_letter_code
_entity_poly.pdbx_strand_id
1 'polypeptide(L)'
;MFFVANYAVAVAFCVVTMLCWGSWGNTQKLSASKTWKYQLFYWDYGLGILLSSLLIAFTLGSMGTEGRGFLADIRQAGMNHLGLAFLGGVLFNLANILLVIAIDLAGLAVAFPIGIGLALVLGVIQTYWFNPQGDPVLLFAGVGLVALAIILNALAYKKRVASDTGCSQGGGAGLGIAISVIAG
;
A
#
# COMPACT_ATOMS: atom_id res chain seq x y z
N MET A 1 -11.96 21.50 -10.17
CA MET A 1 -10.96 20.43 -9.95
C MET A 1 -9.76 20.58 -10.89
N PHE A 2 -8.54 20.29 -10.42
CA PHE A 2 -7.34 20.22 -11.25
C PHE A 2 -7.36 18.95 -12.11
N PHE A 3 -7.19 19.11 -13.42
CA PHE A 3 -7.10 18.01 -14.36
C PHE A 3 -5.70 17.93 -14.95
N VAL A 4 -5.17 16.72 -15.04
CA VAL A 4 -3.88 16.45 -15.68
C VAL A 4 -4.09 16.39 -17.19
N ALA A 5 -3.77 17.47 -17.89
CA ALA A 5 -4.04 17.61 -19.33
C ALA A 5 -2.90 17.06 -20.23
N ASN A 6 -1.70 16.84 -19.68
CA ASN A 6 -0.57 16.37 -20.49
C ASN A 6 0.10 15.13 -19.87
N TYR A 7 0.66 14.30 -20.76
CA TYR A 7 1.33 13.06 -20.39
C TYR A 7 2.57 13.28 -19.51
N ALA A 8 3.38 14.29 -19.79
CA ALA A 8 4.60 14.56 -19.03
C ALA A 8 4.31 14.89 -17.55
N VAL A 9 3.24 15.64 -17.29
CA VAL A 9 2.75 16.00 -15.95
C VAL A 9 2.16 14.77 -15.27
N ALA A 10 1.45 13.89 -15.99
CA ALA A 10 0.96 12.62 -15.45
C ALA A 10 2.13 11.73 -15.00
N VAL A 11 3.18 11.61 -15.83
CA VAL A 11 4.39 10.87 -15.49
C VAL A 11 5.12 11.52 -14.30
N ALA A 12 5.24 12.84 -14.27
CA ALA A 12 5.87 13.55 -13.16
C ALA A 12 5.12 13.30 -11.84
N PHE A 13 3.79 13.39 -11.84
CA PHE A 13 2.98 13.04 -10.67
C PHE A 13 3.13 11.57 -10.28
N CYS A 14 3.18 10.65 -11.25
CA CYS A 14 3.42 9.24 -10.96
C CYS A 14 4.76 9.03 -10.24
N VAL A 15 5.84 9.67 -10.69
CA VAL A 15 7.15 9.62 -10.02
C VAL A 15 7.06 10.20 -8.60
N VAL A 16 6.39 11.34 -8.42
CA VAL A 16 6.18 11.94 -7.09
C VAL A 16 5.41 10.98 -6.18
N THR A 17 4.32 10.38 -6.67
CA THR A 17 3.53 9.39 -5.91
C THR A 17 4.38 8.19 -5.51
N MET A 18 5.20 7.65 -6.41
CA MET A 18 6.08 6.51 -6.11
C MET A 18 7.16 6.88 -5.10
N LEU A 19 7.71 8.10 -5.15
CA LEU A 19 8.66 8.59 -4.15
C LEU A 19 7.99 8.73 -2.78
N CYS A 20 6.81 9.36 -2.70
CA CYS A 20 6.06 9.50 -1.45
C CYS A 20 5.70 8.13 -0.86
N TRP A 21 5.25 7.19 -1.69
CA TRP A 21 4.87 5.85 -1.27
C TRP A 21 6.07 4.98 -0.89
N GLY A 22 7.24 5.12 -1.54
CA GLY A 22 8.45 4.41 -1.11
C GLY A 22 9.10 4.99 0.15
N SER A 23 8.86 6.26 0.45
CA SER A 23 9.56 6.99 1.51
C SER A 23 9.14 6.59 2.92
N TRP A 24 7.91 6.12 3.13
CA TRP A 24 7.38 5.86 4.47
C TRP A 24 8.17 4.78 5.23
N GLY A 25 8.59 3.71 4.56
CA GLY A 25 9.39 2.64 5.19
C GLY A 25 10.79 3.13 5.59
N ASN A 26 11.38 4.02 4.79
CA ASN A 26 12.67 4.62 5.08
C ASN A 26 12.59 5.63 6.23
N THR A 27 11.54 6.46 6.28
CA THR A 27 11.34 7.40 7.38
C THR A 27 11.01 6.68 8.68
N GLN A 28 10.24 5.58 8.63
CA GLN A 28 10.00 4.72 9.78
C GLN A 28 11.31 4.15 10.34
N LYS A 29 12.20 3.64 9.47
CA LYS A 29 13.49 3.09 9.89
C LYS A 29 14.38 4.17 10.52
N LEU A 30 14.38 5.39 9.97
CA LEU A 30 15.11 6.52 10.50
C LEU A 30 14.56 6.96 11.87
N SER A 31 13.24 7.01 12.07
CA SER A 31 12.62 7.38 13.34
C SER A 31 12.79 6.30 14.42
N ALA A 32 12.78 5.02 14.03
CA ALA A 32 12.95 3.90 14.94
C ALA A 32 14.34 3.89 15.63
N SER A 33 15.38 4.40 14.96
CA SER A 33 16.72 4.55 15.55
C SER A 33 16.80 5.54 16.72
N LYS A 34 15.76 6.37 16.93
CA LYS A 34 15.76 7.49 17.88
C LYS A 34 14.76 7.39 19.02
N THR A 35 14.25 6.19 19.35
CA THR A 35 13.28 5.88 20.45
C THR A 35 11.78 6.00 20.12
N TRP A 36 11.40 6.39 18.90
CA TRP A 36 9.98 6.49 18.54
C TRP A 36 9.38 5.10 18.25
N LYS A 37 8.35 4.71 19.01
CA LYS A 37 7.67 3.43 18.81
C LYS A 37 6.98 3.40 17.45
N TYR A 38 6.99 2.25 16.79
CA TYR A 38 6.35 2.04 15.50
C TYR A 38 4.89 2.52 15.48
N GLN A 39 4.14 2.18 16.53
CA GLN A 39 2.72 2.54 16.64
C GLN A 39 2.50 4.06 16.63
N LEU A 40 3.34 4.83 17.32
CA LEU A 40 3.25 6.30 17.36
C LEU A 40 3.56 6.90 15.99
N PHE A 41 4.61 6.41 15.32
CA PHE A 41 4.91 6.81 13.93
C PHE A 41 3.72 6.57 13.00
N TYR A 42 3.02 5.43 13.16
CA TYR A 42 1.90 5.08 12.29
C TYR A 42 0.68 5.99 12.52
N TRP A 43 0.44 6.42 13.76
CA TRP A 43 -0.57 7.44 14.08
C TRP A 43 -0.24 8.79 13.42
N ASP A 44 1.00 9.24 13.56
CA ASP A 44 1.48 10.50 12.95
C ASP A 44 1.37 10.44 11.42
N TYR A 45 1.73 9.30 10.84
CA TYR A 45 1.63 9.04 9.41
C TYR A 45 0.18 9.08 8.92
N GLY A 46 -0.75 8.42 9.62
CA GLY A 46 -2.17 8.43 9.29
C GLY A 46 -2.78 9.84 9.35
N LEU A 47 -2.45 10.60 10.40
CA LEU A 47 -2.90 12.00 10.53
C LEU A 47 -2.30 12.88 9.42
N GLY A 48 -1.02 12.70 9.10
CA GLY A 48 -0.35 13.40 8.01
C GLY A 48 -1.00 13.14 6.66
N ILE A 49 -1.37 11.90 6.35
CA ILE A 49 -2.13 11.56 5.14
C ILE A 49 -3.50 12.25 5.16
N LEU A 50 -4.22 12.22 6.28
CA LEU A 50 -5.53 12.87 6.39
C LEU A 50 -5.43 14.37 6.10
N LEU A 51 -4.52 15.07 6.79
CA LEU A 51 -4.33 16.51 6.60
C LEU A 51 -3.88 16.85 5.17
N SER A 52 -2.95 16.07 4.61
CA SER A 52 -2.49 16.25 3.23
C SER A 52 -3.63 16.01 2.22
N SER A 53 -4.47 15.00 2.46
CA SER A 53 -5.61 14.69 1.59
C SER A 53 -6.66 15.80 1.62
N LEU A 54 -6.94 16.38 2.80
CA LEU A 54 -7.84 17.53 2.96
C LEU A 54 -7.25 18.78 2.27
N LEU A 55 -5.96 19.04 2.45
CA LEU A 55 -5.28 20.15 1.80
C LEU A 55 -5.40 20.02 0.28
N ILE A 56 -5.10 18.84 -0.29
CA ILE A 56 -5.24 18.59 -1.73
C ILE A 56 -6.70 18.71 -2.18
N ALA A 57 -7.66 18.18 -1.42
CA ALA A 57 -9.09 18.23 -1.75
C ALA A 57 -9.64 19.67 -1.83
N PHE A 58 -9.27 20.52 -0.87
CA PHE A 58 -9.69 21.93 -0.85
C PHE A 58 -8.86 22.84 -1.75
N THR A 59 -7.68 22.40 -2.19
CA THR A 59 -6.85 23.12 -3.17
C THR A 59 -7.06 22.56 -4.57
N LEU A 60 -6.22 21.62 -5.02
CA LEU A 60 -6.29 21.02 -6.36
C LEU A 60 -7.67 20.43 -6.65
N GLY A 61 -8.34 19.84 -5.67
CA GLY A 61 -9.71 19.30 -5.85
C GLY A 61 -10.78 20.37 -6.05
N SER A 62 -10.57 21.62 -5.61
CA SER A 62 -11.63 22.66 -5.56
C SER A 62 -11.31 23.98 -6.28
N MET A 63 -10.05 24.26 -6.61
CA MET A 63 -9.62 25.54 -7.21
C MET A 63 -9.55 25.54 -8.75
N GLY A 64 -9.74 24.39 -9.40
CA GLY A 64 -9.73 24.31 -10.86
C GLY A 64 -11.04 24.78 -11.51
N THR A 65 -10.96 25.29 -12.74
CA THR A 65 -12.10 25.81 -13.53
C THR A 65 -13.00 24.73 -14.11
N GLU A 66 -12.47 23.51 -14.25
CA GLU A 66 -13.17 22.35 -14.83
C GLU A 66 -13.67 21.40 -13.73
N GLY A 67 -14.80 20.73 -13.98
CA GLY A 67 -15.40 19.76 -13.05
C GLY A 67 -16.07 20.40 -11.83
N ARG A 68 -16.36 19.58 -10.80
CA ARG A 68 -16.97 20.03 -9.55
C ARG A 68 -15.91 20.20 -8.45
N GLY A 69 -16.23 21.04 -7.47
CA GLY A 69 -15.40 21.17 -6.27
C GLY A 69 -15.69 20.04 -5.28
N PHE A 70 -14.73 19.76 -4.40
CA PHE A 70 -14.80 18.66 -3.43
C PHE A 70 -16.11 18.63 -2.64
N LEU A 71 -16.54 19.77 -2.09
CA LEU A 71 -17.74 19.82 -1.26
C LEU A 71 -19.03 19.53 -2.05
N ALA A 72 -19.06 19.87 -3.35
CA ALA A 72 -20.17 19.52 -4.22
C ALA A 72 -20.18 18.02 -4.53
N ASP A 73 -19.01 17.41 -4.75
CA ASP A 73 -18.88 15.97 -4.95
C ASP A 73 -19.25 15.17 -3.68
N ILE A 74 -18.98 15.70 -2.48
CA ILE A 74 -19.44 15.08 -1.23
C ILE A 74 -20.96 15.20 -1.08
N ARG A 75 -21.55 16.35 -1.41
CA ARG A 75 -23.01 16.56 -1.28
C ARG A 75 -23.83 15.71 -2.24
N GLN A 76 -23.33 15.48 -3.45
CA GLN A 76 -24.00 14.59 -4.40
C GLN A 76 -23.78 13.10 -4.05
N ALA A 77 -22.71 12.77 -3.33
CA ALA A 77 -22.43 11.41 -2.95
C ALA A 77 -23.52 10.95 -1.98
N GLY A 78 -24.32 9.96 -2.38
CA GLY A 78 -25.34 9.38 -1.51
C GLY A 78 -24.70 8.78 -0.26
N MET A 79 -25.43 8.83 0.86
CA MET A 79 -24.94 8.37 2.16
C MET A 79 -24.49 6.90 2.16
N ASN A 80 -25.11 6.07 1.31
CA ASN A 80 -24.69 4.68 1.11
C ASN A 80 -23.27 4.59 0.50
N HIS A 81 -22.95 5.42 -0.50
CA HIS A 81 -21.63 5.40 -1.13
C HIS A 81 -20.54 5.97 -0.20
N LEU A 82 -20.86 7.01 0.57
CA LEU A 82 -19.99 7.54 1.62
C LEU A 82 -19.72 6.48 2.70
N GLY A 83 -20.76 5.76 3.13
CA GLY A 83 -20.63 4.66 4.09
C GLY A 83 -19.74 3.52 3.58
N LEU A 84 -19.90 3.12 2.31
CA LEU A 84 -19.05 2.11 1.67
C LEU A 84 -17.59 2.58 1.54
N ALA A 85 -17.36 3.84 1.15
CA ALA A 85 -16.02 4.40 1.06
C ALA A 85 -15.34 4.46 2.44
N PHE A 86 -16.08 4.84 3.48
CA PHE A 86 -15.59 4.83 4.86
C PHE A 86 -15.25 3.42 5.34
N LEU A 87 -16.14 2.45 5.10
CA LEU A 87 -15.90 1.04 5.46
C LEU A 87 -14.68 0.48 4.71
N GLY A 88 -14.53 0.80 3.42
CA GLY A 88 -13.34 0.45 2.64
C GLY A 88 -12.06 1.04 3.26
N GLY A 89 -12.10 2.29 3.71
CA GLY A 89 -11.00 2.93 4.43
C GLY A 89 -10.66 2.25 5.76
N VAL A 90 -11.67 1.85 6.54
CA VAL A 90 -11.49 1.10 7.80
C VAL A 90 -10.83 -0.25 7.54
N LEU A 91 -11.34 -1.03 6.57
CA LEU A 91 -10.77 -2.32 6.19
C LEU A 91 -9.34 -2.18 5.69
N PHE A 92 -9.07 -1.17 4.87
CA PHE A 92 -7.72 -0.87 4.38
C PHE A 92 -6.76 -0.51 5.53
N ASN A 93 -7.22 0.24 6.53
CA ASN A 93 -6.39 0.56 7.68
C ASN A 93 -6.10 -0.67 8.55
N LEU A 94 -7.10 -1.55 8.77
CA LEU A 94 -6.92 -2.82 9.47
C LEU A 94 -5.91 -3.72 8.75
N ALA A 95 -6.01 -3.85 7.42
CA ALA A 95 -5.05 -4.58 6.60
C ALA A 95 -3.62 -4.02 6.78
N ASN A 96 -3.48 -2.70 6.79
CA ASN A 96 -2.18 -2.08 7.07
C ASN A 96 -1.66 -2.40 8.47
N ILE A 97 -2.48 -2.34 9.53
CA ILE A 97 -2.06 -2.72 10.89
C ILE A 97 -1.58 -4.18 10.93
N LEU A 98 -2.26 -5.09 10.23
CA LEU A 98 -1.82 -6.47 10.11
C LEU A 98 -0.47 -6.56 9.37
N LEU A 99 -0.29 -5.82 8.27
CA LEU A 99 0.97 -5.74 7.55
C LEU A 99 2.11 -5.23 8.44
N VAL A 100 1.86 -4.23 9.27
CA VAL A 100 2.80 -3.72 10.28
C VAL A 100 3.23 -4.82 11.24
N ILE A 101 2.26 -5.54 11.82
CA ILE A 101 2.52 -6.65 12.75
C ILE A 101 3.32 -7.75 12.06
N ALA A 102 2.98 -8.08 10.81
CA ALA A 102 3.71 -9.04 10.01
C ALA A 102 5.16 -8.61 9.75
N ILE A 103 5.40 -7.33 9.48
CA ILE A 103 6.74 -6.76 9.31
C ILE A 103 7.55 -6.85 10.60
N ASP A 104 6.95 -6.58 11.76
CA ASP A 104 7.61 -6.68 13.06
C ASP A 104 8.03 -8.13 13.38
N LEU A 105 7.18 -9.10 13.01
CA LEU A 105 7.39 -10.53 13.29
C LEU A 105 8.30 -11.25 12.28
N ALA A 106 8.15 -10.97 10.98
CA ALA A 106 8.83 -11.69 9.89
C ALA A 106 9.87 -10.83 9.14
N GLY A 107 9.95 -9.53 9.45
CA GLY A 107 10.85 -8.58 8.80
C GLY A 107 10.30 -7.98 7.51
N LEU A 108 10.71 -6.74 7.24
CA LEU A 108 10.29 -5.97 6.07
C LEU A 108 10.58 -6.70 4.75
N ALA A 109 11.71 -7.41 4.65
CA ALA A 109 12.12 -8.12 3.44
C ALA A 109 11.18 -9.27 3.06
N VAL A 110 10.34 -9.78 3.97
CA VAL A 110 9.49 -10.95 3.74
C VAL A 110 8.02 -10.59 3.78
N ALA A 111 7.57 -9.92 4.85
CA ALA A 111 6.17 -9.59 5.04
C ALA A 111 5.66 -8.59 4.00
N PHE A 112 6.50 -7.64 3.55
CA PHE A 112 6.06 -6.64 2.59
C PHE A 112 5.86 -7.23 1.17
N PRO A 113 6.80 -8.02 0.61
CA PRO A 113 6.57 -8.67 -0.68
C PRO A 113 5.42 -9.67 -0.68
N ILE A 114 5.18 -10.39 0.42
CA ILE A 114 4.07 -11.35 0.51
C ILE A 114 2.74 -10.61 0.55
N GLY A 115 2.55 -9.68 1.49
CA GLY A 115 1.25 -9.01 1.66
C GLY A 115 0.89 -8.15 0.45
N ILE A 116 1.73 -7.18 0.11
CA ILE A 116 1.42 -6.26 -1.00
C ILE A 116 1.51 -6.96 -2.36
N GLY A 117 2.46 -7.88 -2.51
CA GLY A 117 2.59 -8.64 -3.75
C GLY A 117 1.38 -9.54 -4.01
N LEU A 118 0.86 -10.22 -2.99
CA LEU A 118 -0.35 -11.03 -3.12
C LEU A 118 -1.58 -10.16 -3.41
N ALA A 119 -1.74 -9.04 -2.70
CA ALA A 119 -2.81 -8.08 -2.94
C ALA A 119 -2.81 -7.58 -4.40
N LEU A 120 -1.62 -7.33 -4.97
CA LEU A 120 -1.47 -6.95 -6.37
C LEU A 120 -1.94 -8.07 -7.31
N VAL A 121 -1.48 -9.31 -7.09
CA VAL A 121 -1.87 -10.45 -7.94
C VAL A 121 -3.38 -10.66 -7.91
N LEU A 122 -3.98 -10.73 -6.72
CA LEU A 122 -5.41 -10.92 -6.53
C LEU A 122 -6.21 -9.74 -7.08
N GLY A 123 -5.76 -8.51 -6.83
CA GLY A 123 -6.40 -7.29 -7.31
C GLY A 123 -6.44 -7.22 -8.83
N VAL A 124 -5.35 -7.61 -9.51
CA VAL A 124 -5.32 -7.67 -10.99
C VAL A 124 -6.28 -8.73 -11.51
N ILE A 125 -6.28 -9.93 -10.94
CA ILE A 125 -7.19 -11.02 -11.36
C ILE A 125 -8.65 -10.60 -11.17
N GLN A 126 -9.00 -10.07 -10.01
CA GLN A 126 -10.35 -9.62 -9.70
C GLN A 126 -10.78 -8.47 -10.62
N THR A 127 -9.91 -7.47 -10.82
CA THR A 127 -10.22 -6.32 -11.68
C THR A 127 -10.46 -6.76 -13.12
N TYR A 128 -9.59 -7.64 -13.65
CA TYR A 128 -9.70 -8.15 -15.01
C TYR A 128 -10.95 -9.02 -15.19
N TRP A 129 -11.38 -9.75 -14.16
CA TRP A 129 -12.62 -10.54 -14.20
C TRP A 129 -13.87 -9.67 -14.41
N PHE A 130 -13.97 -8.54 -13.71
CA PHE A 130 -15.12 -7.65 -13.82
C PHE A 130 -15.02 -6.68 -14.99
N ASN A 131 -13.81 -6.24 -15.33
CA ASN A 131 -13.55 -5.26 -16.39
C ASN A 131 -12.30 -5.67 -17.18
N PRO A 132 -12.42 -6.59 -18.16
CA PRO A 132 -11.29 -7.00 -18.97
C PRO A 132 -10.86 -5.85 -19.88
N GLN A 133 -9.76 -5.18 -19.51
CA GLN A 133 -9.16 -4.09 -20.26
C GLN A 133 -7.65 -4.30 -20.41
N GLY A 134 -7.11 -3.84 -21.54
CA GLY A 134 -5.68 -3.92 -21.87
C GLY A 134 -5.28 -5.22 -22.58
N ASP A 135 -3.97 -5.40 -22.78
CA ASP A 135 -3.40 -6.62 -23.37
C ASP A 135 -3.26 -7.70 -22.27
N PRO A 136 -4.00 -8.83 -22.38
CA PRO A 136 -3.97 -9.87 -21.36
C PRO A 136 -2.62 -10.57 -21.27
N VAL A 137 -1.91 -10.73 -22.39
CA VAL A 137 -0.61 -11.40 -22.40
C VAL A 137 0.38 -10.58 -21.62
N LEU A 138 0.46 -9.27 -21.89
CA LEU A 138 1.37 -8.36 -21.17
C LEU A 138 1.01 -8.29 -19.68
N LEU A 139 -0.29 -8.18 -19.36
CA LEU A 139 -0.78 -8.08 -18.00
C LEU A 139 -0.46 -9.32 -17.17
N PHE A 140 -0.86 -10.51 -17.64
CA PHE A 140 -0.65 -11.76 -16.91
C PHE A 140 0.81 -12.21 -16.92
N ALA A 141 1.59 -11.88 -17.96
CA ALA A 141 3.03 -12.09 -17.93
C ALA A 141 3.70 -11.25 -16.83
N GLY A 142 3.33 -9.97 -16.70
CA GLY A 142 3.81 -9.10 -15.63
C GLY A 142 3.44 -9.62 -14.24
N VAL A 143 2.18 -10.02 -14.05
CA VAL A 143 1.71 -10.65 -12.80
C VAL A 143 2.48 -11.93 -12.49
N GLY A 144 2.75 -12.77 -13.50
CA GLY A 144 3.55 -13.99 -13.35
C GLY A 144 4.99 -13.71 -12.90
N LEU A 145 5.62 -12.67 -13.45
CA LEU A 145 6.96 -12.22 -13.02
C LEU A 145 6.96 -11.72 -11.57
N VAL A 146 5.92 -10.99 -11.16
CA VAL A 146 5.77 -10.55 -9.76
C VAL A 146 5.61 -11.75 -8.82
N ALA A 147 4.74 -12.70 -9.17
CA ALA A 147 4.54 -13.92 -8.39
C ALA A 147 5.85 -14.73 -8.24
N LEU A 148 6.61 -14.88 -9.34
CA LEU A 148 7.91 -15.52 -9.32
C LEU A 148 8.90 -14.78 -8.40
N ALA A 149 8.94 -13.45 -8.46
CA ALA A 149 9.81 -12.64 -7.61
C ALA A 149 9.48 -12.82 -6.11
N ILE A 150 8.20 -12.90 -5.75
CA ILE A 150 7.76 -13.17 -4.37
C ILE A 150 8.26 -14.54 -3.91
N ILE A 151 8.10 -15.58 -4.73
CA ILE A 151 8.57 -16.95 -4.44
C ILE A 151 10.08 -16.97 -4.25
N LEU A 152 10.83 -16.38 -5.19
CA LEU A 152 12.30 -16.33 -5.12
C LEU A 152 12.79 -15.59 -3.87
N ASN A 153 12.13 -14.49 -3.51
CA ASN A 153 12.44 -13.72 -2.31
C ASN A 153 12.18 -14.54 -1.02
N ALA A 154 11.06 -15.25 -0.95
CA ALA A 154 10.75 -16.14 0.17
C ALA A 154 11.77 -17.29 0.31
N LEU A 155 12.18 -17.89 -0.81
CA LEU A 155 13.21 -18.93 -0.84
C LEU A 155 14.59 -18.40 -0.41
N ALA A 156 14.98 -17.22 -0.90
CA ALA A 156 16.22 -16.57 -0.51
C ALA A 156 16.25 -16.25 0.99
N TYR A 157 15.14 -15.76 1.53
CA TYR A 157 15.02 -15.51 2.97
C TYR A 157 15.13 -16.80 3.79
N LYS A 158 14.43 -17.88 3.39
CA LYS A 158 14.53 -19.18 4.04
C LYS A 158 15.98 -19.67 4.09
N LYS A 159 16.73 -19.52 3.00
CA LYS A 159 18.15 -19.88 2.93
C LYS A 159 19.02 -19.00 3.83
N ARG A 160 18.75 -17.70 3.88
CA ARG A 160 19.46 -16.76 4.78
C ARG A 160 19.25 -17.13 6.25
N VAL A 161 18.01 -17.34 6.67
CA VAL A 161 17.68 -17.72 8.06
C VAL A 161 18.32 -19.07 8.43
N ALA A 162 18.33 -20.03 7.51
CA ALA A 162 19.01 -21.31 7.71
C ALA A 162 20.55 -21.19 7.82
N SER A 163 21.13 -20.10 7.31
CA SER A 163 22.58 -19.84 7.36
C SER A 163 22.99 -19.05 8.62
N ASP A 164 22.07 -18.26 9.21
CA ASP A 164 22.24 -17.49 10.47
C ASP A 164 22.08 -18.38 11.72
N THR A 165 22.64 -19.60 11.71
CA THR A 165 22.50 -20.70 12.69
C THR A 165 22.93 -20.41 14.15
N GLY A 166 23.02 -19.14 14.57
CA GLY A 166 23.33 -18.71 15.95
C GLY A 166 22.19 -18.03 16.71
N CYS A 167 21.10 -17.61 16.05
CA CYS A 167 19.98 -16.94 16.73
C CYS A 167 18.70 -17.77 16.60
N SER A 168 18.29 -18.39 17.71
CA SER A 168 16.95 -18.95 17.87
C SER A 168 15.91 -17.83 17.72
N GLN A 169 15.28 -17.73 16.54
CA GLN A 169 13.98 -17.06 16.38
C GLN A 169 12.91 -18.14 16.20
N GLY A 170 12.62 -18.84 17.31
CA GLY A 170 11.47 -19.71 17.43
C GLY A 170 10.16 -18.93 17.46
N GLY A 171 9.15 -19.42 16.73
CA GLY A 171 7.72 -19.09 16.92
C GLY A 171 7.16 -17.90 16.11
N GLY A 172 7.84 -16.75 16.07
CA GLY A 172 7.24 -15.50 15.57
C GLY A 172 7.15 -15.33 14.05
N ALA A 173 8.17 -15.78 13.30
CA ALA A 173 8.25 -15.53 11.86
C ALA A 173 7.16 -16.22 11.04
N GLY A 174 6.77 -17.45 11.43
CA GLY A 174 5.68 -18.17 10.78
C GLY A 174 4.33 -17.47 10.97
N LEU A 175 4.08 -16.95 12.18
CA LEU A 175 2.90 -16.14 12.47
C LEU A 175 2.91 -14.84 11.67
N GLY A 176 4.06 -14.17 11.55
CA GLY A 176 4.21 -12.96 10.74
C GLY A 176 3.90 -13.19 9.26
N ILE A 177 4.35 -14.30 8.68
CA ILE A 177 4.02 -14.69 7.31
C ILE A 177 2.52 -14.94 7.16
N ALA A 178 1.89 -15.66 8.09
CA ALA A 178 0.45 -15.91 8.04
C ALA A 178 -0.36 -14.61 8.12
N ILE A 179 0.02 -13.69 9.01
CA ILE A 179 -0.62 -12.37 9.14
C ILE A 179 -0.42 -11.54 7.86
N SER A 180 0.76 -11.62 7.23
CA SER A 180 1.04 -10.94 5.94
C SER A 180 0.10 -11.41 4.82
N VAL A 181 -0.17 -12.72 4.74
CA VAL A 181 -1.12 -13.28 3.77
C VAL A 181 -2.54 -12.82 4.03
N ILE A 182 -2.95 -12.68 5.29
CA ILE A 182 -4.29 -12.17 5.65
C ILE A 182 -4.40 -10.66 5.38
N ALA A 183 -3.30 -9.93 5.51
CA ALA A 183 -3.24 -8.50 5.27
C ALA A 183 -3.33 -8.13 3.77
N GLY A 184 -2.88 -9.02 2.89
CA GLY A 184 -2.88 -8.84 1.43
C GLY A 184 -4.13 -9.40 0.77
#